data_AF-A0A0F5IHT0-F1
#
_entry.id   AF-A0A0F5IHT0-F1
#
_cell.length_a   1.000
_cell.length_b   1.000
_cell.length_c   1.000
_cell.angle_alpha   90.00
_cell.angle_beta   90.00
_cell.angle_gamma   90.00
#
_symmetry.space_group_name_H-M   'P 1'
#
loop_
_entity.id
_entity.type
_entity.pdbx_description
1 polymer ?
#
loop_
_entity_poly.entity_id
_entity_poly.type
_entity_poly.pdbx_seq_one_letter_code
_entity_poly.pdbx_strand_id
1 'polypeptide(L)' 'MIREAIKEAMSLRKVKAIDLAEQIGINRGSMSLFLSGKTNLSQDKIEATLRYLNIELVIKE' A
#
# COMPACT_ATOMS: atom_id res chain seq x y z
N MET A 1 9.21 5.19 -5.64
CA MET A 1 9.28 3.72 -5.44
C MET A 1 8.14 3.27 -4.54
N ILE A 2 7.77 1.98 -4.56
CA ILE A 2 6.42 1.43 -4.26
C ILE A 2 5.55 2.16 -3.22
N ARG A 3 6.13 2.61 -2.10
CA ARG A 3 5.44 3.34 -1.03
C ARG A 3 4.88 4.70 -1.47
N GLU A 4 5.60 5.43 -2.32
CA GLU A 4 5.13 6.70 -2.88
C GLU A 4 4.01 6.48 -3.90
N ALA A 5 4.13 5.44 -4.74
CA ALA A 5 3.05 5.04 -5.65
C ALA A 5 1.78 4.63 -4.89
N ILE A 6 1.95 3.92 -3.76
CA ILE A 6 0.85 3.57 -2.85
C ILE A 6 0.21 4.83 -2.24
N LYS A 7 1.00 5.77 -1.71
CA LYS A 7 0.47 7.02 -1.14
C LYS A 7 -0.28 7.86 -2.19
N GLU A 8 0.28 7.97 -3.38
CA GLU A 8 -0.35 8.67 -4.50
C GLU A 8 -1.67 7.99 -4.89
N ALA A 9 -1.68 6.67 -5.06
CA ALA A 9 -2.88 5.91 -5.37
C ALA A 9 -3.96 6.01 -4.29
N MET A 10 -3.57 6.03 -3.01
CA MET A 10 -4.46 6.27 -1.88
C MET A 10 -5.10 7.65 -1.95
N SER A 11 -4.31 8.69 -2.24
CA SER A 11 -4.79 10.06 -2.40
C SER A 11 -5.79 10.17 -3.55
N LEU A 12 -5.44 9.66 -4.73
CA LEU A 12 -6.28 9.66 -5.93
C LEU A 12 -7.62 8.96 -5.70
N ARG A 13 -7.61 7.85 -4.94
CA ARG A 13 -8.80 7.02 -4.68
C ARG A 13 -9.50 7.34 -3.37
N LYS A 14 -9.04 8.37 -2.64
CA LYS A 14 -9.57 8.79 -1.32
C LYS A 14 -9.60 7.64 -0.29
N VAL A 15 -8.63 6.74 -0.35
CA VAL A 15 -8.48 5.62 0.58
C VAL A 15 -7.72 6.07 1.83
N LYS A 16 -8.28 5.84 3.02
CA LYS A 16 -7.56 6.12 4.26
C LYS A 16 -6.62 4.97 4.61
N ALA A 17 -5.57 5.27 5.35
CA ALA A 17 -4.61 4.26 5.82
C ALA A 17 -5.28 3.17 6.68
N ILE A 18 -6.33 3.51 7.44
CA ILE A 18 -7.05 2.54 8.26
C ILE A 18 -7.84 1.54 7.38
N ASP A 19 -8.52 2.03 6.35
CA ASP A 19 -9.29 1.20 5.41
C ASP A 19 -8.36 0.27 4.64
N LEU A 20 -7.20 0.77 4.19
CA LEU A 20 -6.19 -0.06 3.53
C LEU A 20 -5.63 -1.13 4.47
N ALA A 21 -5.37 -0.79 5.73
CA ALA A 21 -4.84 -1.73 6.71
C ALA A 21 -5.82 -2.89 6.95
N GLU A 22 -7.11 -2.57 7.10
CA GLU A 22 -8.18 -3.56 7.25
C GLU A 22 -8.29 -4.47 6.03
N GLN A 23 -8.30 -3.87 4.83
CA GLN A 23 -8.41 -4.61 3.57
C GLN A 23 -7.26 -5.59 3.33
N ILE A 24 -6.03 -5.21 3.67
CA ILE A 24 -4.88 -6.11 3.51
C ILE A 24 -4.63 -6.96 4.77
N GLY A 25 -5.48 -6.87 5.79
CA GLY A 25 -5.41 -7.71 7.00
C GLY A 25 -4.17 -7.43 7.85
N ILE A 26 -3.84 -6.15 8.08
CA ILE A 26 -2.80 -5.73 9.04
C ILE A 26 -3.36 -4.70 10.02
N ASN A 27 -2.69 -4.53 11.16
CA ASN A 27 -3.10 -3.51 12.12
C ASN A 27 -2.68 -2.09 11.67
N ARG A 28 -3.35 -1.08 12.22
CA ARG A 28 -3.10 0.35 11.93
C ARG A 28 -1.67 0.80 12.23
N GLY A 29 -1.05 0.26 13.29
CA GLY A 29 0.33 0.57 13.66
C GLY A 29 1.32 0.13 12.58
N SER A 30 1.19 -1.11 12.11
CA SER A 30 1.98 -1.67 11.01
C SER A 30 1.81 -0.86 9.73
N MET A 31 0.59 -0.42 9.39
CA MET A 31 0.36 0.46 8.24
C MET A 31 1.08 1.81 8.41
N SER A 32 1.03 2.43 9.58
CA SER A 32 1.73 3.69 9.85
C SER A 32 3.25 3.53 9.73
N LEU A 33 3.81 2.45 10.30
CA LEU A 33 5.23 2.12 10.20
C LEU A 33 5.66 1.83 8.77
N PHE A 34 4.80 1.18 7.98
CA PHE A 34 4.98 1.05 6.55
C PHE A 34 4.99 2.45 5.92
N LEU A 35 3.90 3.22 5.93
CA LEU A 35 3.83 4.50 5.23
C LEU A 35 4.94 5.51 5.61
N SER A 36 5.47 5.44 6.84
CA SER A 36 6.58 6.26 7.33
C SER A 36 7.99 5.77 6.97
N GLY A 37 8.15 4.60 6.35
CA GLY A 37 9.47 4.08 5.96
C GLY A 37 10.14 3.16 6.99
N LYS A 38 9.56 3.01 8.18
CA LYS A 38 10.20 2.33 9.32
C LYS A 38 10.20 0.81 9.24
N THR A 39 9.22 0.22 8.53
CA THR A 39 9.11 -1.23 8.32
C THR A 39 8.67 -1.55 6.90
N ASN A 40 8.86 -2.78 6.46
CA ASN A 40 8.35 -3.27 5.18
C ASN A 40 7.16 -4.20 5.38
N LEU A 41 6.30 -4.27 4.37
CA LEU A 41 5.27 -5.28 4.27
C LEU A 41 5.85 -6.54 3.61
N SER A 42 5.32 -7.70 3.97
CA SER A 42 5.59 -8.93 3.24
C SER A 42 5.03 -8.85 1.82
N GLN A 43 5.56 -9.69 0.93
CA GLN A 43 5.24 -9.63 -0.50
C GLN A 43 3.74 -9.83 -0.76
N ASP A 44 3.08 -10.77 -0.09
CA ASP A 44 1.64 -11.01 -0.18
C ASP A 44 0.81 -9.75 0.16
N LYS A 45 1.25 -8.98 1.15
CA LYS A 45 0.60 -7.72 1.55
C LYS A 45 0.86 -6.60 0.57
N ILE A 46 2.03 -6.58 -0.06
CA ILE A 46 2.33 -5.65 -1.15
C ILE A 46 1.42 -5.95 -2.35
N GLU A 47 1.32 -7.21 -2.78
CA GLU A 47 0.45 -7.61 -3.89
C GLU A 47 -1.02 -7.30 -3.61
N ALA A 48 -1.50 -7.58 -2.39
CA ALA A 48 -2.85 -7.21 -1.96
C ALA A 48 -3.07 -5.69 -2.01
N THR A 49 -2.08 -4.90 -1.61
CA THR A 49 -2.13 -3.42 -1.68
C THR A 49 -2.22 -2.95 -3.13
N LEU A 50 -1.38 -3.49 -4.03
CA LEU A 50 -1.41 -3.11 -5.45
C LEU A 50 -2.76 -3.45 -6.09
N ARG A 51 -3.30 -4.64 -5.80
CA ARG A 51 -4.62 -5.06 -6.29
C ARG A 51 -5.73 -4.15 -5.78
N TYR A 52 -5.77 -3.88 -4.47
CA TYR A 52 -6.81 -3.04 -3.88
C TYR A 52 -6.74 -1.60 -4.38
N LEU A 53 -5.54 -1.06 -4.55
CA LEU A 53 -5.32 0.28 -5.07
C LEU A 53 -5.30 0.34 -6.60
N ASN A 54 -5.63 -0.74 -7.31
CA ASN A 54 -5.62 -0.81 -8.77
C ASN A 54 -4.34 -0.21 -9.39
N ILE A 55 -3.18 -0.70 -8.94
CA ILE A 55 -1.86 -0.33 -9.44
C ILE A 55 -1.33 -1.51 -10.26
N GLU A 56 -0.94 -1.24 -11.51
CA GLU A 56 -0.34 -2.22 -12.41
C GLU A 56 1.19 -2.09 -12.43
N LEU A 57 1.88 -3.23 -12.53
CA LEU A 57 3.32 -3.29 -12.76
C LEU A 57 3.57 -3.42 -14.26
N VAL A 58 4.42 -2.55 -14.81
CA VAL A 58 4.76 -2.52 -16.24
C VAL A 58 6.23 -2.81 -16.42
N ILE A 59 6.56 -3.73 -17.34
CA ILE A 59 7.93 -3.99 -17.79
C ILE A 59 8.28 -2.93 -18.83
N LYS A 60 9.38 -2.20 -18.63
CA LYS A 60 9.86 -1.16 -19.55
C LYS A 60 11.01 -1.69 -20.40
N GLU A 61 11.06 -1.25 -21.65
CA GLU A 61 12.19 -1.45 -22.57
C GLU A 61 13.42 -0.63 -22.16
#